data_AF-A0A952WG75-F1
#
_entry.id   AF-A0A952WG75-F1
#
_cell.length_a   1.000
_cell.length_b   1.000
_cell.length_c   1.000
_cell.angle_alpha   90.00
_cell.angle_beta   90.00
_cell.angle_gamma   90.00
#
_symmetry.space_group_name_H-M   'P 1'
#
loop_
_entity.id
_entity.type
_entity.pdbx_description
1 polymer ?
#
loop_
_entity_poly.entity_id
_entity_poly.type
_entity_poly.pdbx_seq_one_letter_code
_entity_poly.pdbx_strand_id
1 'polypeptide(L)'
;MQATRAQLEVLLDAAERLLNAREVQMLTTEEWDALEHAVAACNEPPANERTETFTVDATRALVRSVVPMKGEPYQHRCPEDAFEAVANSVAEATSPFNLEDLRHAANIPWTQAAVAFAFLKERSVVVPAGGRNHAAAGTAPYEDAMVEFHALREKGPSA
;
A
#
# COMPACT_ATOMS: atom_id res chain seq x y z
N MET A 1 18.57 33.73 44.77
CA MET A 1 18.33 32.83 45.92
C MET A 1 19.28 31.64 45.75
N GLN A 2 20.27 31.48 46.63
CA GLN A 2 21.25 30.39 46.54
C GLN A 2 20.76 29.20 47.36
N ALA A 3 20.81 27.99 46.79
CA ALA A 3 20.43 26.77 47.50
C ALA A 3 21.38 26.54 48.68
N THR A 4 20.83 26.16 49.83
CA THR A 4 21.63 25.86 51.01
C THR A 4 22.35 24.52 50.84
N ARG A 5 23.47 24.33 51.53
CA ARG A 5 24.25 23.08 51.47
C ARG A 5 23.38 21.83 51.75
N ALA A 6 22.49 21.91 52.72
CA ALA A 6 21.57 20.82 53.04
C ALA A 6 20.60 20.49 51.88
N GLN A 7 20.15 21.49 51.13
CA GLN A 7 19.33 21.27 49.94
C GLN A 7 20.12 20.58 48.82
N LEU A 8 21.41 20.90 48.68
CA LEU A 8 22.28 20.25 47.70
C LEU A 8 22.60 18.80 48.09
N GLU A 9 22.81 18.51 49.37
CA GLU A 9 23.08 17.14 49.87
C GLU A 9 21.85 16.22 49.67
N VAL A 10 20.64 16.72 49.93
CA VAL A 10 19.39 15.97 49.65
C VAL A 10 19.22 15.69 48.15
N LEU A 11 19.61 16.64 47.31
CA LEU A 11 19.49 16.51 45.86
C LEU A 11 20.51 15.50 45.28
N LEU A 12 21.71 15.46 45.85
CA LEU A 12 22.73 14.46 45.54
C LEU A 12 22.29 13.05 45.94
N ASP A 13 21.77 12.86 47.15
CA ASP A 13 21.29 11.54 47.61
C ASP A 13 20.10 11.04 46.76
N ALA A 14 19.20 11.95 46.36
CA ALA A 14 18.11 11.62 45.44
C ALA A 14 18.62 11.24 44.04
N ALA A 15 19.64 11.93 43.54
CA ALA A 15 20.26 11.64 42.24
C ALA A 15 20.99 10.30 42.24
N GLU A 16 21.73 9.97 43.31
CA GLU A 16 22.41 8.67 43.46
C GLU A 16 21.41 7.52 43.54
N ARG A 17 20.30 7.70 44.26
CA ARG A 17 19.21 6.70 44.29
C ARG A 17 18.57 6.49 42.93
N LEU A 18 18.37 7.56 42.16
CA LEU A 18 17.85 7.48 40.79
C LEU A 18 18.83 6.78 39.83
N LEU A 19 20.12 7.08 39.94
CA LEU A 19 21.16 6.43 39.15
C LEU A 19 21.26 4.93 39.49
N ASN A 20 21.30 4.58 40.77
CA ASN A 20 21.32 3.19 41.22
C ASN A 20 20.05 2.43 40.81
N ALA A 21 18.87 3.05 40.91
CA ALA A 21 17.62 2.44 40.46
C ALA A 21 17.62 2.19 38.95
N ARG A 22 18.23 3.09 38.16
CA ARG A 22 18.37 2.95 36.70
C ARG A 22 19.42 1.90 36.30
N GLU A 23 20.46 1.74 37.11
CA GLU A 23 21.49 0.71 36.93
C GLU A 23 20.96 -0.70 37.27
N VAL A 24 20.12 -0.81 38.31
CA VAL A 24 19.41 -2.06 38.65
C VAL A 24 18.35 -2.43 37.59
N GLN A 25 17.80 -1.44 36.89
CA GLN A 25 16.84 -1.62 35.80
C GLN A 25 17.50 -1.73 34.41
N MET A 26 18.81 -1.99 34.31
CA MET A 26 19.44 -2.20 32.99
C MET A 26 18.64 -3.24 32.20
N LEU A 27 17.94 -2.76 31.17
CA LEU A 27 17.43 -3.61 30.11
C LEU A 27 18.64 -4.40 29.60
N THR A 28 18.51 -5.72 29.56
CA THR A 28 19.47 -6.59 28.90
C THR A 28 19.62 -6.16 27.43
N THR A 29 20.70 -6.57 26.77
CA THR A 29 20.88 -6.27 25.33
C THR A 29 19.66 -6.71 24.51
N GLU A 30 19.04 -7.84 24.87
CA GLU A 30 17.83 -8.34 24.21
C GLU A 30 16.60 -7.45 24.46
N GLU A 31 16.47 -6.89 25.65
CA GLU A 31 15.38 -5.97 25.98
C GLU A 31 15.60 -4.57 25.36
N TRP A 32 16.85 -4.15 25.19
CA TRP A 32 17.21 -2.98 24.40
C TRP A 32 16.90 -3.18 22.92
N ASP A 33 17.27 -4.32 22.35
CA ASP A 33 16.93 -4.68 20.96
C ASP A 33 15.41 -4.74 20.78
N ALA A 34 14.68 -5.36 21.72
CA ALA A 34 13.22 -5.43 21.66
C ALA A 34 12.56 -4.04 21.77
N LEU A 35 13.09 -3.17 22.62
CA LEU A 35 12.63 -1.79 22.74
C LEU A 35 12.98 -0.98 21.49
N GLU A 36 14.18 -1.12 20.94
CA GLU A 36 14.59 -0.48 19.69
C GLU A 36 13.70 -0.95 18.54
N HIS A 37 13.36 -2.24 18.48
CA HIS A 37 12.45 -2.79 17.48
C HIS A 37 11.01 -2.29 17.67
N ALA A 38 10.52 -2.20 18.91
CA ALA A 38 9.20 -1.64 19.21
C ALA A 38 9.12 -0.15 18.90
N VAL A 39 10.17 0.62 19.21
CA VAL A 39 10.29 2.04 18.87
C VAL A 39 10.41 2.22 17.36
N ALA A 40 11.15 1.36 16.66
CA ALA A 40 11.24 1.33 15.21
C ALA A 40 9.86 1.03 14.59
N ALA A 41 9.12 0.04 15.08
CA ALA A 41 7.75 -0.25 14.64
C ALA A 41 6.77 0.89 14.91
N CYS A 42 6.92 1.62 16.03
CA CYS A 42 6.12 2.81 16.33
C CYS A 42 6.50 4.03 15.50
N ASN A 43 7.77 4.14 15.10
CA ASN A 43 8.31 5.23 14.28
C ASN A 43 8.39 4.88 12.80
N GLU A 44 8.00 3.66 12.41
CA GLU A 44 7.81 3.30 11.02
C GLU A 44 6.80 4.30 10.46
N PRO A 45 7.20 5.11 9.46
CA PRO A 45 6.22 5.94 8.79
C PRO A 45 5.10 5.01 8.31
N PRO A 46 3.82 5.45 8.38
CA PRO A 46 2.72 4.63 7.90
C PRO A 46 3.11 4.06 6.54
N ALA A 47 2.82 2.76 6.33
CA ALA A 47 3.06 2.09 5.06
C ALA A 47 2.70 3.07 3.94
N ASN A 48 3.65 3.27 3.01
CA ASN A 48 3.73 4.36 2.04
C ASN A 48 2.51 4.42 1.09
N GLU A 49 1.34 4.69 1.66
CA GLU A 49 0.01 4.53 1.07
C GLU A 49 -0.32 5.81 0.35
N ARG A 50 -0.04 5.81 -0.95
CA ARG A 50 -0.77 6.68 -1.86
C ARG A 50 -2.24 6.28 -1.86
N THR A 51 -3.11 7.26 -1.72
CA THR A 51 -4.55 7.02 -1.84
C THR A 51 -4.88 6.88 -3.32
N GLU A 52 -5.29 5.69 -3.72
CA GLU A 52 -5.77 5.38 -5.06
C GLU A 52 -7.27 5.08 -5.00
N THR A 53 -8.01 5.58 -5.98
CA THR A 53 -9.45 5.30 -6.13
C THR A 53 -9.78 5.03 -7.59
N PHE A 54 -10.82 4.24 -7.80
CA PHE A 54 -11.31 3.88 -9.13
C PHE A 54 -12.75 4.33 -9.30
N THR A 55 -13.07 4.79 -10.50
CA THR A 55 -14.44 5.09 -10.93
C THR A 55 -14.60 4.68 -12.39
N VAL A 56 -15.84 4.56 -12.87
CA VAL A 56 -16.12 4.47 -14.32
C VAL A 56 -16.86 5.73 -14.72
N ASP A 57 -16.33 6.45 -15.71
CA ASP A 57 -16.93 7.70 -16.18
C ASP A 57 -18.08 7.48 -17.19
N ALA A 58 -18.72 8.57 -17.60
CA ALA A 58 -19.85 8.55 -18.53
C ALA A 58 -19.52 7.97 -19.93
N THR A 59 -18.24 7.93 -20.30
CA THR A 59 -17.77 7.31 -21.55
C THR A 59 -17.39 5.84 -21.38
N ARG A 60 -17.72 5.25 -20.23
CA ARG A 60 -17.38 3.88 -19.83
C ARG A 60 -15.87 3.66 -19.69
N ALA A 61 -15.07 4.70 -19.47
CA ALA A 61 -13.65 4.52 -19.18
C ALA A 61 -13.43 4.30 -17.67
N LEU A 62 -12.62 3.31 -17.33
CA LEU A 62 -12.08 3.11 -15.98
C LEU A 62 -11.08 4.23 -15.69
N VAL A 63 -11.36 5.02 -14.66
CA VAL A 63 -10.53 6.14 -14.21
C VAL A 63 -9.85 5.77 -12.91
N ARG A 64 -8.53 5.77 -12.91
CA ARG A 64 -7.70 5.66 -11.69
C ARG A 64 -7.27 7.05 -11.26
N SER A 65 -7.73 7.48 -10.09
CA SER A 65 -7.30 8.74 -9.45
C SER A 65 -6.28 8.44 -8.37
N VAL A 66 -5.17 9.18 -8.38
CA VAL A 66 -4.07 8.99 -7.43
C VAL A 66 -3.77 10.30 -6.74
N VAL A 67 -3.77 10.29 -5.41
CA VAL A 67 -3.22 11.36 -4.58
C VAL A 67 -1.82 10.93 -4.13
N PRO A 68 -0.75 11.46 -4.77
CA PRO A 68 0.61 11.09 -4.41
C PRO A 68 1.04 11.79 -3.10
N MET A 69 2.05 11.23 -2.43
CA MET A 69 2.67 11.86 -1.25
C MET A 69 3.30 13.22 -1.55
N LYS A 70 3.78 13.42 -2.78
CA LYS A 70 4.38 14.66 -3.25
C LYS A 70 4.00 14.88 -4.71
N GLY A 71 3.64 16.12 -5.03
CA GLY A 71 3.16 16.51 -6.35
C GLY A 71 1.65 16.64 -6.39
N GLU A 72 1.14 16.88 -7.60
CA GLU A 72 -0.29 17.11 -7.82
C GLU A 72 -1.05 15.79 -7.97
N PRO A 73 -2.30 15.70 -7.47
CA PRO A 73 -3.20 14.62 -7.81
C PRO A 73 -3.32 14.46 -9.33
N TYR A 74 -3.39 13.21 -9.79
CA TYR A 74 -3.49 12.92 -11.21
C TYR A 74 -4.46 11.79 -11.50
N GLN A 75 -4.91 11.74 -12.75
CA GLN A 75 -5.80 10.72 -13.26
C GLN A 75 -5.24 10.05 -14.50
N HIS A 76 -5.51 8.76 -14.61
CA HIS A 76 -5.28 7.98 -15.82
C HIS A 76 -6.56 7.24 -16.19
N ARG A 77 -6.77 7.07 -17.49
CA ARG A 77 -8.00 6.47 -18.03
C ARG A 77 -7.67 5.24 -18.86
N CYS A 78 -8.49 4.21 -18.72
CA CYS A 78 -8.50 3.02 -19.54
C CYS A 78 -9.90 2.88 -20.15
N PRO A 79 -10.07 3.06 -21.47
CA PRO A 79 -11.31 2.76 -22.16
C PRO A 79 -11.79 1.32 -21.88
N GLU A 80 -13.11 1.08 -21.95
CA GLU A 80 -13.70 -0.22 -21.62
C GLU A 80 -13.13 -1.36 -22.49
N ASP A 81 -12.97 -1.13 -23.79
CA ASP A 81 -12.39 -2.10 -24.72
C ASP A 81 -10.95 -2.48 -24.35
N ALA A 82 -10.15 -1.50 -23.93
CA ALA A 82 -8.80 -1.74 -23.44
C ALA A 82 -8.80 -2.51 -22.10
N PHE A 83 -9.76 -2.24 -21.22
CA PHE A 83 -9.93 -3.00 -19.98
C PHE A 83 -10.34 -4.45 -20.26
N GLU A 84 -11.33 -4.66 -21.14
CA GLU A 84 -11.78 -5.98 -21.59
C GLU A 84 -10.63 -6.78 -22.21
N ALA A 85 -9.79 -6.14 -23.03
CA ALA A 85 -8.62 -6.79 -23.63
C ALA A 85 -7.60 -7.27 -22.58
N VAL A 86 -7.39 -6.51 -21.50
CA VAL A 86 -6.53 -6.92 -20.38
C VAL A 86 -7.17 -8.05 -19.59
N ALA A 87 -8.47 -7.97 -19.28
CA ALA A 87 -9.20 -9.03 -18.59
C ALA A 87 -9.13 -10.34 -19.37
N ASN A 88 -9.31 -10.28 -20.70
CA ASN A 88 -9.18 -11.45 -21.57
C ASN A 88 -7.75 -12.00 -21.57
N SER A 89 -6.74 -11.11 -21.59
CA SER A 89 -5.33 -11.53 -21.50
C SER A 89 -5.01 -12.24 -20.19
N VAL A 90 -5.65 -11.85 -19.08
CA VAL A 90 -5.52 -12.55 -17.79
C VAL A 90 -6.19 -13.93 -17.85
N ALA A 91 -7.36 -14.05 -18.49
CA ALA A 91 -8.05 -15.33 -18.64
C ALA A 91 -7.32 -16.34 -19.53
N GLU A 92 -6.66 -15.86 -20.57
CA GLU A 92 -5.88 -16.69 -21.50
C GLU A 92 -4.47 -17.03 -20.97
N ALA A 93 -4.04 -16.44 -19.85
CA ALA A 93 -2.70 -16.65 -19.31
C ALA A 93 -2.54 -18.06 -18.73
N THR A 94 -1.67 -18.87 -19.34
CA THR A 94 -1.35 -20.24 -18.87
C THR A 94 -0.18 -20.31 -17.89
N SER A 95 0.47 -19.18 -17.60
CA SER A 95 1.61 -19.06 -16.71
C SER A 95 1.59 -17.72 -15.98
N PRO A 96 2.33 -17.55 -14.88
CA PRO A 96 2.44 -16.24 -14.21
C PRO A 96 2.87 -15.14 -15.19
N PHE A 97 2.28 -13.97 -15.04
CA PHE A 97 2.44 -12.83 -15.94
C PHE A 97 2.78 -11.55 -15.16
N ASN A 98 3.35 -10.57 -15.86
CA ASN A 98 3.53 -9.22 -15.33
C ASN A 98 2.78 -8.18 -16.20
N LEU A 99 2.85 -6.91 -15.80
CA LEU A 99 2.19 -5.81 -16.51
C LEU A 99 2.63 -5.68 -17.98
N GLU A 100 3.92 -5.90 -18.27
CA GLU A 100 4.46 -5.80 -19.62
C GLU A 100 3.90 -6.92 -20.51
N ASP A 101 3.79 -8.15 -19.99
CA ASP A 101 3.17 -9.27 -20.70
C ASP A 101 1.71 -8.95 -21.07
N LEU A 102 0.91 -8.48 -20.09
CA LEU A 102 -0.50 -8.12 -20.32
C LEU A 102 -0.65 -6.99 -21.33
N ARG A 103 0.21 -5.96 -21.25
CA ARG A 103 0.21 -4.85 -22.19
C ARG A 103 0.49 -5.32 -23.62
N HIS A 104 1.45 -6.23 -23.78
CA HIS A 104 1.79 -6.80 -25.09
C HIS A 104 0.67 -7.69 -25.63
N ALA A 105 0.10 -8.57 -24.80
CA ALA A 105 -1.00 -9.45 -25.18
C ALA A 105 -2.26 -8.68 -25.58
N ALA A 106 -2.63 -7.65 -24.80
CA ALA A 106 -3.78 -6.78 -25.09
C ALA A 106 -3.51 -5.78 -26.22
N ASN A 107 -2.24 -5.57 -26.62
CA ASN A 107 -1.81 -4.60 -27.62
C ASN A 107 -2.33 -3.17 -27.35
N ILE A 108 -2.13 -2.69 -26.12
CA ILE A 108 -2.59 -1.37 -25.68
C ILE A 108 -1.46 -0.48 -25.14
N PRO A 109 -1.66 0.85 -25.07
CA PRO A 109 -0.76 1.76 -24.38
C PRO A 109 -0.47 1.37 -22.92
N TRP A 110 0.75 1.63 -22.48
CA TRP A 110 1.24 1.29 -21.14
C TRP A 110 0.33 1.81 -20.02
N THR A 111 -0.09 3.08 -20.10
CA THR A 111 -0.92 3.71 -19.08
C THR A 111 -2.28 3.02 -18.94
N GLN A 112 -2.87 2.54 -20.04
CA GLN A 112 -4.16 1.84 -20.01
C GLN A 112 -4.01 0.46 -19.35
N ALA A 113 -2.98 -0.29 -19.74
CA ALA A 113 -2.64 -1.57 -19.10
C ALA A 113 -2.38 -1.39 -17.59
N ALA A 114 -1.66 -0.33 -17.21
CA ALA A 114 -1.35 -0.05 -15.81
C ALA A 114 -2.61 0.27 -14.98
N VAL A 115 -3.57 1.01 -15.55
CA VAL A 115 -4.85 1.30 -14.90
C VAL A 115 -5.68 0.02 -14.72
N ALA A 116 -5.84 -0.77 -15.79
CA ALA A 116 -6.58 -2.02 -15.73
C ALA A 116 -5.95 -2.98 -14.70
N PHE A 117 -4.63 -3.16 -14.77
CA PHE A 117 -3.91 -4.06 -13.87
C PHE A 117 -3.99 -3.62 -12.40
N ALA A 118 -3.89 -2.33 -12.12
CA ALA A 118 -4.05 -1.80 -10.76
C ALA A 118 -5.45 -2.09 -10.20
N PHE A 119 -6.50 -1.92 -11.02
CA PHE A 119 -7.87 -2.23 -10.62
C PHE A 119 -8.07 -3.72 -10.36
N LEU A 120 -7.60 -4.60 -11.25
CA LEU A 120 -7.71 -6.05 -11.07
C LEU A 120 -7.01 -6.54 -9.79
N LYS A 121 -5.90 -5.90 -9.40
CA LYS A 121 -5.23 -6.16 -8.13
C LYS A 121 -6.03 -5.68 -6.92
N GLU A 122 -6.56 -4.45 -6.98
CA GLU A 122 -7.42 -3.89 -5.92
C GLU A 122 -8.62 -4.82 -5.66
N ARG A 123 -9.21 -5.37 -6.73
CA ARG A 123 -10.37 -6.26 -6.66
C ARG A 123 -10.03 -7.73 -6.44
N SER A 124 -8.76 -8.05 -6.20
CA SER A 124 -8.31 -9.43 -5.99
C SER A 124 -8.65 -10.40 -7.14
N VAL A 125 -8.89 -9.90 -8.35
CA VAL A 125 -9.01 -10.73 -9.56
C VAL A 125 -7.64 -11.25 -9.97
N VAL A 126 -6.59 -10.48 -9.65
CA VAL A 126 -5.19 -10.84 -9.87
C VAL A 126 -4.43 -10.81 -8.55
N VAL A 127 -3.67 -11.87 -8.27
CA VAL A 127 -2.90 -12.05 -7.04
C VAL A 127 -1.39 -12.21 -7.31
N PRO A 128 -0.51 -11.87 -6.35
CA PRO A 128 0.93 -12.07 -6.50
C PRO A 128 1.30 -13.55 -6.71
N ALA A 129 2.22 -13.82 -7.63
CA ALA A 129 2.73 -15.17 -7.97
C ALA A 129 4.27 -15.25 -7.89
N GLY A 130 4.87 -14.43 -7.03
CA GLY A 130 6.32 -14.36 -6.80
C GLY A 130 7.03 -13.30 -7.63
N GLY A 131 7.98 -12.61 -7.00
CA GLY A 131 8.71 -11.51 -7.64
C GLY A 131 7.77 -10.40 -8.13
N ARG A 132 7.89 -10.05 -9.42
CA ARG A 132 6.99 -9.08 -10.10
C ARG A 132 5.81 -9.75 -10.80
N ASN A 133 5.71 -11.08 -10.74
CA ASN A 133 4.70 -11.85 -11.46
C ASN A 133 3.44 -12.01 -10.63
N HIS A 134 2.34 -12.24 -11.34
CA HIS A 134 0.99 -12.37 -10.82
C HIS A 134 0.28 -13.51 -11.55
N ALA A 135 -0.85 -13.95 -10.99
CA ALA A 135 -1.73 -14.94 -11.58
C ALA A 135 -3.20 -14.53 -11.37
N ALA A 136 -4.10 -15.11 -12.18
CA ALA A 136 -5.52 -15.05 -11.90
C ALA A 136 -5.83 -15.67 -10.53
N ALA A 137 -6.71 -15.03 -9.76
CA ALA A 137 -7.11 -15.53 -8.44
C ALA A 137 -8.11 -16.69 -8.51
N GLY A 138 -8.96 -16.69 -9.54
CA GLY A 138 -10.03 -17.66 -9.76
C GLY A 138 -9.97 -18.35 -11.11
N THR A 139 -10.98 -19.18 -11.39
CA THR A 139 -11.08 -19.96 -12.64
C THR A 139 -11.77 -19.22 -13.78
N ALA A 140 -12.43 -18.09 -13.50
CA ALA A 140 -13.18 -17.28 -14.45
C ALA A 140 -12.79 -15.79 -14.34
N PRO A 141 -11.48 -15.46 -14.48
CA PRO A 141 -10.99 -14.12 -14.16
C PRO A 141 -11.50 -13.02 -15.12
N TYR A 142 -11.94 -13.37 -16.33
CA TYR A 142 -12.58 -12.42 -17.22
C TYR A 142 -13.95 -12.00 -16.67
N GLU A 143 -14.79 -12.96 -16.31
CA GLU A 143 -16.11 -12.73 -15.73
C GLU A 143 -16.01 -11.97 -14.41
N ASP A 144 -15.07 -12.36 -13.54
CA ASP A 144 -14.81 -11.67 -12.28
C ASP A 144 -14.42 -10.20 -12.52
N ALA A 145 -13.54 -9.94 -13.50
CA ALA A 145 -13.15 -8.59 -13.89
C ALA A 145 -14.32 -7.74 -14.39
N MET A 146 -15.18 -8.32 -15.24
CA MET A 146 -16.32 -7.61 -15.82
C MET A 146 -17.42 -7.33 -14.78
N VAL A 147 -17.64 -8.26 -13.84
CA VAL A 147 -18.55 -8.06 -12.70
C VAL A 147 -18.09 -6.87 -11.86
N GLU A 148 -16.81 -6.81 -11.50
CA GLU A 148 -16.26 -5.72 -10.70
C GLU A 148 -16.31 -4.37 -11.44
N PHE A 149 -16.02 -4.36 -12.73
CA PHE A 149 -16.13 -3.16 -13.56
C PHE A 149 -17.58 -2.65 -13.63
N HIS A 150 -18.56 -3.53 -13.85
CA HIS A 150 -19.97 -3.15 -13.90
C HIS A 150 -20.50 -2.72 -12.54
N ALA A 151 -20.13 -3.40 -11.46
CA ALA A 151 -20.46 -3.00 -10.10
C ALA A 151 -19.90 -1.61 -9.76
N LEU A 152 -18.67 -1.30 -10.23
CA LEU A 152 -18.08 0.03 -10.08
C LEU A 152 -18.85 1.09 -10.88
N ARG A 153 -19.24 0.76 -12.12
CA ARG A 153 -20.02 1.66 -12.98
C ARG A 153 -21.41 1.97 -12.40
N GLU A 154 -22.09 0.98 -11.81
CA GLU A 154 -23.41 1.15 -11.22
C GLU A 154 -23.41 2.04 -9.98
N LYS A 155 -22.30 2.06 -9.22
CA LYS A 155 -22.13 3.00 -8.09
C LYS A 155 -22.03 4.46 -8.55
N GLY A 156 -21.64 4.70 -9.81
CA GLY A 156 -21.41 6.04 -10.34
C GLY A 156 -20.18 6.73 -9.73
N PRO A 157 -19.80 7.92 -10.24
CA PRO A 157 -18.80 8.74 -9.56
C PRO A 157 -19.34 9.17 -8.19
N SER A 158 -18.55 9.00 -7.14
CA SER A 158 -18.86 9.55 -5.81
C SER A 158 -19.20 11.04 -5.95
N ALA A 159 -20.42 11.41 -5.58
CA ALA A 159 -20.94 12.78 -5.68
C ALA A 159 -20.21 13.77 -4.76
#